data_AF-A0A1W5ZQ81-F1
#
_entry.id   AF-A0A1W5ZQ81-F1
#
_cell.length_a   1.000
_cell.length_b   1.000
_cell.length_c   1.000
_cell.angle_alpha   90.00
_cell.angle_beta   90.00
_cell.angle_gamma   90.00
#
_symmetry.space_group_name_H-M   'P 1'
#
loop_
_entity.id
_entity.type
_entity.pdbx_description
1 polymer ?
#
loop_
_entity_poly.entity_id
_entity_poly.type
_entity_poly.pdbx_seq_one_letter_code
_entity_poly.pdbx_strand_id
1 'polypeptide(L)'
;MNTITVIGLGAGDKEQLPLGIYRQLTSKDKTIYVRTLDHPVIDELQKDGLRFLSFDDVYEKQSQFQGVYETIVEKLVQAAQEADVVYVVPGHPMLAERTVQLLIEKRDHGHVHLDIQGGQSFLDATFTALEIDPIEGLQFLDATDLHREQIQLVNHTILCQVYDSMIASEVKLTLLEDLPPDYPITIVTAAGSSQEQVLTVPLKELDRNVEVNNLTSVYIPPVPKDKLNHQFFRLREVIRVLRGPNGCPWDRKQTHESLRKYLIEEAYEFIDAVNRQDDEHMVEELGDVLLQVMLHSQIGEDEGFFSIDDVIVSVTDKMIRRHPHVFEHVTVNDAEEVVTNWEAIKQEEKGGMPSSILDAVPGSFPALLQAEELQKKAAKVGFDWDSAEPVIEKVKEEWQEFQEARAQGDQVEMEKEFGDWLFAIANLARHYKLNSENALQRTNQKFRTRLAAMEKSAQEKGRSLNDYDLDALEELWVQAKEQHKGVE
;
A
#
# COMPACT_ATOMS: atom_id res chain seq x y z
N MET A 1 -10.65 2.62 -49.47
CA MET A 1 -9.56 2.01 -48.70
C MET A 1 -9.77 0.52 -48.73
N ASN A 2 -8.73 -0.24 -49.08
CA ASN A 2 -8.78 -1.70 -48.97
C ASN A 2 -8.69 -2.10 -47.48
N THR A 3 -8.98 -3.35 -47.21
CA THR A 3 -9.10 -3.88 -45.84
C THR A 3 -7.83 -4.62 -45.44
N ILE A 4 -7.33 -4.33 -44.24
CA ILE A 4 -6.34 -5.17 -43.56
C ILE A 4 -7.12 -6.18 -42.73
N THR A 5 -7.05 -7.46 -43.12
CA THR A 5 -7.61 -8.56 -42.33
C THR A 5 -6.52 -9.12 -41.42
N VAL A 6 -6.65 -8.97 -40.12
CA VAL A 6 -5.75 -9.56 -39.13
C VAL A 6 -6.29 -10.94 -38.74
N ILE A 7 -5.46 -11.97 -38.84
CA ILE A 7 -5.84 -13.35 -38.54
C ILE A 7 -4.90 -13.93 -37.48
N GLY A 8 -5.48 -14.46 -36.40
CA GLY A 8 -4.74 -15.21 -35.39
C GLY A 8 -4.51 -16.65 -35.81
N LEU A 9 -3.26 -17.11 -35.73
CA LEU A 9 -2.88 -18.48 -36.06
C LEU A 9 -3.13 -19.48 -34.92
N GLY A 10 -3.44 -19.00 -33.71
CA GLY A 10 -3.47 -19.84 -32.50
C GLY A 10 -2.08 -20.06 -31.93
N ALA A 11 -1.96 -20.82 -30.84
CA ALA A 11 -0.68 -21.06 -30.15
C ALA A 11 0.01 -22.37 -30.55
N GLY A 12 -0.68 -23.25 -31.28
CA GLY A 12 -0.22 -24.60 -31.57
C GLY A 12 -0.05 -24.92 -33.05
N ASP A 13 -0.15 -26.20 -33.34
CA ASP A 13 -0.02 -26.77 -34.69
C ASP A 13 -1.31 -26.62 -35.52
N LYS A 14 -1.28 -27.19 -36.73
CA LYS A 14 -2.36 -27.07 -37.71
C LYS A 14 -3.69 -27.67 -37.24
N GLU A 15 -3.68 -28.65 -36.37
CA GLU A 15 -4.91 -29.29 -35.87
C GLU A 15 -5.73 -28.35 -34.97
N GLN A 16 -5.07 -27.36 -34.36
CA GLN A 16 -5.72 -26.32 -33.56
C GLN A 16 -6.23 -25.15 -34.40
N LEU A 17 -5.85 -25.05 -35.67
CA LEU A 17 -6.26 -23.95 -36.53
C LEU A 17 -7.74 -24.11 -36.91
N PRO A 18 -8.63 -23.16 -36.56
CA PRO A 18 -10.04 -23.30 -36.90
C PRO A 18 -10.25 -23.46 -38.41
N LEU A 19 -11.08 -24.43 -38.81
CA LEU A 19 -11.29 -24.77 -40.22
C LEU A 19 -11.74 -23.56 -41.07
N GLY A 20 -12.51 -22.63 -40.48
CA GLY A 20 -12.90 -21.38 -41.13
C GLY A 20 -11.70 -20.49 -41.50
N ILE A 21 -10.74 -20.37 -40.58
CA ILE A 21 -9.50 -19.60 -40.78
C ILE A 21 -8.60 -20.28 -41.80
N TYR A 22 -8.43 -21.61 -41.71
CA TYR A 22 -7.66 -22.35 -42.71
C TYR A 22 -8.21 -22.16 -44.13
N ARG A 23 -9.54 -22.23 -44.30
CA ARG A 23 -10.20 -21.99 -45.61
C ARG A 23 -9.98 -20.57 -46.13
N GLN A 24 -9.90 -19.59 -45.24
CA GLN A 24 -9.65 -18.21 -45.61
C GLN A 24 -8.20 -17.97 -46.03
N LEU A 25 -7.24 -18.56 -45.30
CA LEU A 25 -5.82 -18.49 -45.65
C LEU A 25 -5.51 -19.20 -46.97
N THR A 26 -6.23 -20.29 -47.27
CA THR A 26 -6.09 -21.06 -48.53
C THR A 26 -6.91 -20.51 -49.70
N SER A 27 -7.71 -19.46 -49.49
CA SER A 27 -8.45 -18.82 -50.59
C SER A 27 -7.50 -18.13 -51.58
N LYS A 28 -7.77 -18.26 -52.89
CA LYS A 28 -6.85 -17.79 -53.94
C LYS A 28 -6.69 -16.25 -53.95
N ASP A 29 -5.54 -15.80 -54.41
CA ASP A 29 -5.17 -14.41 -54.72
C ASP A 29 -5.08 -13.43 -53.54
N LYS A 30 -4.44 -13.84 -52.43
CA LYS A 30 -4.13 -12.94 -51.31
C LYS A 30 -2.65 -12.96 -50.97
N THR A 31 -2.07 -11.78 -50.82
CA THR A 31 -0.73 -11.62 -50.25
C THR A 31 -0.85 -11.70 -48.73
N ILE A 32 -0.19 -12.68 -48.13
CA ILE A 32 -0.23 -12.92 -46.69
C ILE A 32 1.08 -12.43 -46.07
N TYR A 33 0.97 -11.45 -45.20
CA TYR A 33 2.06 -10.99 -44.36
C TYR A 33 2.01 -11.73 -43.03
N VAL A 34 3.17 -12.08 -42.47
CA VAL A 34 3.28 -12.77 -41.19
C VAL A 34 4.20 -12.00 -40.25
N ARG A 35 3.81 -11.89 -38.97
CA ARG A 35 4.64 -11.24 -37.95
C ARG A 35 6.02 -11.89 -37.85
N THR A 36 6.05 -13.21 -37.75
CA THR A 36 7.27 -14.01 -37.68
C THR A 36 7.08 -15.39 -38.28
N LEU A 37 8.11 -15.92 -38.96
CA LEU A 37 8.11 -17.31 -39.41
C LEU A 37 8.31 -18.30 -38.26
N ASP A 38 8.76 -17.83 -37.09
CA ASP A 38 8.95 -18.66 -35.90
C ASP A 38 7.61 -18.99 -35.23
N HIS A 39 6.87 -19.91 -35.83
CA HIS A 39 5.59 -20.39 -35.32
C HIS A 39 5.28 -21.81 -35.81
N PRO A 40 4.84 -22.75 -34.94
CA PRO A 40 4.66 -24.17 -35.30
C PRO A 40 3.83 -24.42 -36.56
N VAL A 41 2.69 -23.73 -36.72
CA VAL A 41 1.79 -23.93 -37.88
C VAL A 41 2.32 -23.42 -39.22
N ILE A 42 3.30 -22.50 -39.23
CA ILE A 42 3.75 -21.84 -40.46
C ILE A 42 4.38 -22.85 -41.43
N ASP A 43 5.23 -23.74 -40.92
CA ASP A 43 5.91 -24.76 -41.73
C ASP A 43 4.91 -25.71 -42.42
N GLU A 44 3.82 -26.05 -41.74
CA GLU A 44 2.77 -26.91 -42.29
C GLU A 44 1.94 -26.19 -43.35
N LEU A 45 1.62 -24.91 -43.14
CA LEU A 45 0.91 -24.09 -44.12
C LEU A 45 1.75 -23.84 -45.38
N GLN A 46 3.08 -23.71 -45.24
CA GLN A 46 3.97 -23.63 -46.39
C GLN A 46 4.00 -24.94 -47.20
N LYS A 47 3.96 -26.10 -46.53
CA LYS A 47 3.84 -27.41 -47.20
C LYS A 47 2.51 -27.55 -47.95
N ASP A 48 1.45 -26.91 -47.46
CA ASP A 48 0.15 -26.82 -48.15
C ASP A 48 0.15 -25.83 -49.35
N GLY A 49 1.27 -25.14 -49.59
CA GLY A 49 1.46 -24.26 -50.75
C GLY A 49 1.19 -22.77 -50.48
N LEU A 50 0.98 -22.36 -49.23
CA LEU A 50 0.87 -20.94 -48.87
C LEU A 50 2.24 -20.27 -48.92
N ARG A 51 2.23 -18.98 -49.29
CA ARG A 51 3.43 -18.13 -49.29
C ARG A 51 3.21 -16.96 -48.34
N PHE A 52 4.20 -16.72 -47.51
CA PHE A 52 4.18 -15.66 -46.51
C PHE A 52 5.27 -14.63 -46.80
N LEU A 53 4.96 -13.35 -46.57
CA LEU A 53 5.92 -12.27 -46.49
C LEU A 53 6.16 -11.97 -45.02
N SER A 54 7.32 -12.36 -44.49
CA SER A 54 7.63 -12.16 -43.06
C SER A 54 8.18 -10.77 -42.77
N PHE A 55 8.04 -10.37 -41.50
CA PHE A 55 8.68 -9.18 -40.96
C PHE A 55 9.89 -9.49 -40.07
N ASP A 56 10.42 -10.72 -40.09
CA ASP A 56 11.59 -11.11 -39.29
C ASP A 56 12.79 -10.19 -39.58
N ASP A 57 12.94 -9.75 -40.82
CA ASP A 57 14.00 -8.81 -41.24
C ASP A 57 13.89 -7.43 -40.59
N VAL A 58 12.71 -7.03 -40.11
CA VAL A 58 12.49 -5.77 -39.39
C VAL A 58 13.00 -5.90 -37.96
N TYR A 59 12.78 -7.05 -37.32
CA TYR A 59 13.30 -7.34 -35.99
C TYR A 59 14.84 -7.39 -35.97
N GLU A 60 15.46 -7.91 -37.03
CA GLU A 60 16.94 -7.96 -37.14
C GLU A 60 17.59 -6.57 -37.33
N LYS A 61 16.86 -5.60 -37.90
CA LYS A 61 17.41 -4.28 -38.27
C LYS A 61 17.25 -3.20 -37.21
N GLN A 62 16.36 -3.38 -36.24
CA GLN A 62 16.08 -2.37 -35.23
C GLN A 62 16.51 -2.83 -33.83
N SER A 63 17.10 -1.91 -33.07
CA SER A 63 17.57 -2.16 -31.72
C SER A 63 16.49 -1.97 -30.64
N GLN A 64 15.31 -1.45 -30.99
CA GLN A 64 14.21 -1.19 -30.06
C GLN A 64 12.89 -1.76 -30.59
N PHE A 65 12.18 -2.52 -29.75
CA PHE A 65 10.92 -3.19 -30.11
C PHE A 65 9.82 -2.22 -30.57
N GLN A 66 9.74 -1.03 -29.97
CA GLN A 66 8.69 -0.07 -30.33
C GLN A 66 8.77 0.39 -31.80
N GLY A 67 9.98 0.68 -32.29
CA GLY A 67 10.18 1.07 -33.68
C GLY A 67 9.92 -0.08 -34.66
N VAL A 68 10.09 -1.33 -34.24
CA VAL A 68 9.74 -2.52 -35.05
C VAL A 68 8.25 -2.53 -35.32
N TYR A 69 7.43 -2.41 -34.29
CA TYR A 69 5.97 -2.49 -34.42
C TYR A 69 5.41 -1.34 -35.27
N GLU A 70 5.91 -0.12 -35.09
CA GLU A 70 5.52 1.04 -35.90
C GLU A 70 5.88 0.82 -37.38
N THR A 71 7.07 0.30 -37.67
CA THR A 71 7.52 0.00 -39.04
C THR A 71 6.66 -1.08 -39.71
N ILE A 72 6.27 -2.13 -38.97
CA ILE A 72 5.37 -3.18 -39.49
C ILE A 72 4.02 -2.56 -39.87
N VAL A 73 3.46 -1.73 -38.98
CA VAL A 73 2.16 -1.06 -39.20
C VAL A 73 2.21 -0.16 -40.43
N GLU A 74 3.27 0.64 -40.59
CA GLU A 74 3.46 1.50 -41.77
C GLU A 74 3.50 0.69 -43.08
N LYS A 75 4.28 -0.40 -43.11
CA LYS A 75 4.35 -1.29 -44.28
C LYS A 75 2.99 -1.92 -44.61
N LEU A 76 2.24 -2.35 -43.59
CA LEU A 76 0.89 -2.92 -43.78
C LEU A 76 -0.11 -1.88 -44.29
N VAL A 77 -0.09 -0.67 -43.74
CA VAL A 77 -0.93 0.45 -44.20
C VAL A 77 -0.59 0.80 -45.64
N GLN A 78 0.69 0.84 -46.01
CA GLN A 78 1.13 1.09 -47.37
C GLN A 78 0.64 0.00 -48.34
N ALA A 79 0.81 -1.28 -47.98
CA ALA A 79 0.32 -2.40 -48.79
C ALA A 79 -1.21 -2.34 -48.98
N ALA A 80 -1.94 -1.92 -47.95
CA ALA A 80 -3.39 -1.76 -47.99
C ALA A 80 -3.87 -0.59 -48.90
N GLN A 81 -2.98 0.29 -49.34
CA GLN A 81 -3.32 1.28 -50.37
C GLN A 81 -3.47 0.64 -51.76
N GLU A 82 -2.81 -0.49 -52.01
CA GLU A 82 -2.76 -1.14 -53.31
C GLU A 82 -3.76 -2.30 -53.44
N ALA A 83 -3.92 -3.12 -52.39
CA ALA A 83 -4.83 -4.27 -52.38
C ALA A 83 -5.33 -4.60 -50.96
N ASP A 84 -6.29 -5.52 -50.84
CA ASP A 84 -6.64 -6.12 -49.55
C ASP A 84 -5.45 -6.92 -49.01
N VAL A 85 -5.16 -6.79 -47.72
CA VAL A 85 -4.00 -7.38 -47.06
C VAL A 85 -4.45 -8.37 -46.01
N VAL A 86 -3.82 -9.55 -45.96
CA VAL A 86 -3.96 -10.46 -44.82
C VAL A 86 -2.70 -10.37 -43.98
N TYR A 87 -2.84 -10.04 -42.71
CA TYR A 87 -1.75 -10.03 -41.74
C TYR A 87 -2.00 -11.11 -40.70
N VAL A 88 -1.10 -12.09 -40.61
CA VAL A 88 -1.22 -13.19 -39.65
C VAL A 88 -0.29 -12.98 -38.47
N VAL A 89 -0.82 -13.23 -37.27
CA VAL A 89 -0.12 -13.10 -35.99
C VAL A 89 -0.21 -14.40 -35.19
N PRO A 90 0.82 -14.76 -34.40
CA PRO A 90 0.74 -15.82 -33.41
C PRO A 90 -0.43 -15.64 -32.43
N GLY A 91 -1.00 -16.75 -31.97
CA GLY A 91 -2.03 -16.72 -30.94
C GLY A 91 -3.33 -16.03 -31.37
N HIS A 92 -3.93 -15.30 -30.44
CA HIS A 92 -5.14 -14.51 -30.67
C HIS A 92 -4.74 -13.05 -30.98
N PRO A 93 -5.30 -12.39 -32.02
CA PRO A 93 -4.87 -11.04 -32.44
C PRO A 93 -5.05 -9.93 -31.40
N MET A 94 -5.76 -10.20 -30.32
CA MET A 94 -6.10 -9.23 -29.27
C MET A 94 -5.32 -9.50 -27.98
N LEU A 95 -4.51 -10.56 -27.96
CA LEU A 95 -3.79 -10.99 -26.77
C LEU A 95 -2.31 -10.68 -26.93
N ALA A 96 -1.84 -9.66 -26.19
CA ALA A 96 -0.43 -9.31 -26.12
C ALA A 96 0.23 -8.98 -27.49
N GLU A 97 -0.54 -8.42 -28.43
CA GLU A 97 -0.10 -8.10 -29.79
C GLU A 97 -0.10 -6.59 -30.10
N ARG A 98 1.07 -5.96 -29.96
CA ARG A 98 1.20 -4.49 -30.10
C ARG A 98 0.92 -3.98 -31.52
N THR A 99 1.28 -4.73 -32.56
CA THR A 99 1.02 -4.33 -33.96
C THR A 99 -0.48 -4.20 -34.24
N VAL A 100 -1.31 -5.07 -33.66
CA VAL A 100 -2.75 -5.03 -33.81
C VAL A 100 -3.36 -3.83 -33.08
N GLN A 101 -2.85 -3.50 -31.89
CA GLN A 101 -3.26 -2.28 -31.17
C GLN A 101 -2.97 -1.01 -31.97
N LEU A 102 -1.77 -0.90 -32.55
CA LEU A 102 -1.42 0.24 -33.41
C LEU A 102 -2.28 0.30 -34.69
N LEU A 103 -2.64 -0.84 -35.29
CA LEU A 103 -3.57 -0.87 -36.42
C LEU A 103 -4.98 -0.41 -36.03
N ILE A 104 -5.45 -0.76 -34.83
CA ILE A 104 -6.71 -0.26 -34.26
C ILE A 104 -6.65 1.26 -34.10
N GLU A 105 -5.56 1.79 -33.54
CA GLU A 105 -5.36 3.25 -33.44
C GLU A 105 -5.43 3.91 -34.82
N LYS A 106 -4.76 3.33 -35.85
CA LYS A 106 -4.83 3.86 -37.23
C LYS A 106 -6.25 3.78 -37.82
N ARG A 107 -7.00 2.71 -37.54
CA ARG A 107 -8.41 2.58 -37.93
C ARG A 107 -9.27 3.68 -37.30
N ASP A 108 -9.10 3.92 -36.00
CA ASP A 108 -9.91 4.89 -35.25
C ASP A 108 -9.65 6.34 -35.71
N HIS A 109 -8.46 6.61 -36.23
CA HIS A 109 -8.11 7.87 -36.92
C HIS A 109 -8.52 7.91 -38.40
N GLY A 110 -9.19 6.87 -38.93
CA GLY A 110 -9.69 6.81 -40.29
C GLY A 110 -8.61 6.53 -41.37
N HIS A 111 -7.45 6.00 -40.98
CA HIS A 111 -6.35 5.74 -41.91
C HIS A 111 -6.41 4.37 -42.61
N VAL A 112 -7.13 3.40 -42.05
CA VAL A 112 -7.27 2.04 -42.61
C VAL A 112 -8.65 1.46 -42.31
N HIS A 113 -9.10 0.52 -43.16
CA HIS A 113 -10.15 -0.43 -42.77
C HIS A 113 -9.48 -1.67 -42.17
N LEU A 114 -9.94 -2.08 -40.99
CA LEU A 114 -9.37 -3.20 -40.26
C LEU A 114 -10.48 -4.20 -39.92
N ASP A 115 -10.26 -5.46 -40.26
CA ASP A 115 -11.09 -6.60 -39.90
C ASP A 115 -10.24 -7.57 -39.08
N ILE A 116 -10.70 -7.97 -37.91
CA ILE A 116 -9.93 -8.82 -36.98
C ILE A 116 -10.69 -10.12 -36.82
N GLN A 117 -10.03 -11.23 -37.15
CA GLN A 117 -10.67 -12.54 -37.21
C GLN A 117 -9.81 -13.63 -36.58
N GLY A 118 -10.49 -14.63 -36.02
CA GLY A 118 -9.87 -15.87 -35.56
C GLY A 118 -8.88 -15.71 -34.41
N GLY A 119 -8.08 -16.76 -34.25
CA GLY A 119 -7.14 -16.92 -33.14
C GLY A 119 -7.78 -17.63 -31.96
N GLN A 120 -7.31 -18.84 -31.67
CA GLN A 120 -7.54 -19.45 -30.37
C GLN A 120 -6.49 -18.89 -29.41
N SER A 121 -6.92 -18.36 -28.28
CA SER A 121 -5.99 -18.01 -27.21
C SER A 121 -5.39 -19.28 -26.61
N PHE A 122 -4.17 -19.20 -26.09
CA PHE A 122 -3.57 -20.32 -25.35
C PHE A 122 -4.27 -20.59 -24.01
N LEU A 123 -5.17 -19.69 -23.56
CA LEU A 123 -5.86 -19.79 -22.27
C LEU A 123 -6.64 -21.10 -22.08
N ASP A 124 -7.44 -21.53 -23.05
CA ASP A 124 -8.21 -22.79 -22.93
C ASP A 124 -7.30 -24.00 -22.78
N ALA A 125 -6.18 -24.00 -23.51
CA ALA A 125 -5.16 -25.03 -23.40
C ALA A 125 -4.46 -24.98 -22.03
N THR A 126 -4.14 -23.78 -21.53
CA THR A 126 -3.56 -23.59 -20.20
C THR A 126 -4.51 -24.04 -19.10
N PHE A 127 -5.81 -23.75 -19.18
CA PHE A 127 -6.79 -24.25 -18.20
C PHE A 127 -6.85 -25.78 -18.20
N THR A 128 -6.80 -26.39 -19.39
CA THR A 128 -6.77 -27.85 -19.54
C THR A 128 -5.48 -28.44 -18.96
N ALA A 129 -4.33 -27.85 -19.27
CA ALA A 129 -3.02 -28.31 -18.80
C ALA A 129 -2.84 -28.18 -17.29
N LEU A 130 -3.46 -27.16 -16.68
CA LEU A 130 -3.43 -26.92 -15.24
C LEU A 130 -4.57 -27.62 -14.48
N GLU A 131 -5.55 -28.19 -15.19
CA GLU A 131 -6.78 -28.77 -14.64
C GLU A 131 -7.57 -27.81 -13.72
N ILE A 132 -7.70 -26.54 -14.13
CA ILE A 132 -8.38 -25.49 -13.34
C ILE A 132 -9.69 -25.02 -13.98
N ASP A 133 -10.63 -24.58 -13.14
CA ASP A 133 -11.86 -23.93 -13.57
C ASP A 133 -11.75 -22.40 -13.40
N PRO A 134 -11.74 -21.61 -14.50
CA PRO A 134 -11.62 -20.15 -14.40
C PRO A 134 -12.81 -19.48 -13.67
N ILE A 135 -13.93 -20.17 -13.47
CA ILE A 135 -15.09 -19.67 -12.69
C ILE A 135 -14.74 -19.50 -11.20
N GLU A 136 -13.78 -20.27 -10.67
CA GLU A 136 -13.33 -20.17 -9.28
C GLU A 136 -12.64 -18.82 -8.98
N GLY A 137 -12.33 -18.05 -10.03
CA GLY A 137 -11.68 -16.76 -9.99
C GLY A 137 -10.39 -16.83 -10.80
N LEU A 138 -10.33 -16.06 -11.89
CA LEU A 138 -9.16 -15.99 -12.76
C LEU A 138 -8.64 -14.56 -12.85
N GLN A 139 -7.33 -14.44 -12.79
CA GLN A 139 -6.58 -13.24 -13.08
C GLN A 139 -5.54 -13.55 -14.15
N PHE A 140 -5.52 -12.76 -15.22
CA PHE A 140 -4.55 -12.87 -16.31
C PHE A 140 -3.79 -11.55 -16.42
N LEU A 141 -2.49 -11.55 -16.16
CA LEU A 141 -1.65 -10.35 -16.10
C LEU A 141 -0.46 -10.46 -17.04
N ASP A 142 0.04 -9.29 -17.44
CA ASP A 142 1.27 -9.14 -18.19
C ASP A 142 2.46 -9.11 -17.23
N ALA A 143 3.43 -10.00 -17.42
CA ALA A 143 4.64 -10.04 -16.59
C ALA A 143 5.58 -8.85 -16.84
N THR A 144 5.49 -8.16 -17.98
CA THR A 144 6.36 -7.04 -18.35
C THR A 144 6.02 -5.73 -17.66
N ASP A 145 4.81 -5.62 -17.10
CA ASP A 145 4.29 -4.45 -16.38
C ASP A 145 3.56 -4.89 -15.11
N LEU A 146 4.18 -5.81 -14.37
CA LEU A 146 3.57 -6.40 -13.17
C LEU A 146 3.79 -5.52 -11.95
N HIS A 147 2.69 -5.07 -11.35
CA HIS A 147 2.70 -4.35 -10.08
C HIS A 147 2.02 -5.17 -8.97
N ARG A 148 2.60 -5.12 -7.76
CA ARG A 148 2.13 -5.89 -6.62
C ARG A 148 0.65 -5.63 -6.30
N GLU A 149 0.22 -4.37 -6.41
CA GLU A 149 -1.15 -3.94 -6.07
C GLU A 149 -2.21 -4.52 -7.01
N GLN A 150 -1.82 -4.98 -8.19
CA GLN A 150 -2.72 -5.60 -9.14
C GLN A 150 -3.05 -7.05 -8.75
N ILE A 151 -2.19 -7.74 -7.99
CA ILE A 151 -2.25 -9.19 -7.82
C ILE A 151 -3.30 -9.58 -6.79
N GLN A 152 -4.28 -10.39 -7.21
CA GLN A 152 -5.34 -10.93 -6.35
C GLN A 152 -5.07 -12.41 -6.08
N LEU A 153 -4.19 -12.67 -5.13
CA LEU A 153 -3.65 -13.99 -4.82
C LEU A 153 -4.68 -15.05 -4.37
N VAL A 154 -5.91 -14.66 -4.07
CA VAL A 154 -7.01 -15.60 -3.75
C VAL A 154 -7.63 -16.25 -5.00
N ASN A 155 -7.28 -15.77 -6.19
CA ASN A 155 -7.74 -16.29 -7.48
C ASN A 155 -6.62 -17.09 -8.17
N HIS A 156 -6.97 -17.84 -9.20
CA HIS A 156 -5.99 -18.37 -10.15
C HIS A 156 -5.29 -17.22 -10.85
N THR A 157 -3.97 -17.11 -10.76
CA THR A 157 -3.21 -16.06 -11.46
C THR A 157 -2.34 -16.67 -12.55
N ILE A 158 -2.49 -16.21 -13.78
CA ILE A 158 -1.66 -16.56 -14.93
C ILE A 158 -0.92 -15.31 -15.39
N LEU A 159 0.40 -15.36 -15.37
CA LEU A 159 1.29 -14.33 -15.87
C LEU A 159 1.80 -14.74 -17.26
N CYS A 160 1.47 -13.96 -18.28
CA CYS A 160 1.97 -14.17 -19.63
C CYS A 160 3.23 -13.34 -19.91
N GLN A 161 3.87 -13.58 -21.05
CA GLN A 161 5.07 -12.86 -21.50
C GLN A 161 6.30 -13.01 -20.58
N VAL A 162 6.45 -14.17 -19.93
CA VAL A 162 7.65 -14.50 -19.15
C VAL A 162 8.69 -15.13 -20.07
N TYR A 163 9.29 -14.32 -20.96
CA TYR A 163 10.12 -14.84 -22.05
C TYR A 163 11.63 -14.81 -21.79
N ASP A 164 12.09 -14.07 -20.78
CA ASP A 164 13.50 -14.01 -20.40
C ASP A 164 13.72 -14.04 -18.88
N SER A 165 14.98 -14.23 -18.48
CA SER A 165 15.35 -14.36 -17.07
C SER A 165 15.21 -13.06 -16.28
N MET A 166 15.23 -11.89 -16.94
CA MET A 166 15.05 -10.61 -16.28
C MET A 166 13.58 -10.45 -15.85
N ILE A 167 12.63 -10.70 -16.75
CA ILE A 167 11.20 -10.69 -16.45
C ILE A 167 10.87 -11.76 -15.40
N ALA A 168 11.40 -12.97 -15.55
CA ALA A 168 11.21 -14.03 -14.56
C ALA A 168 11.71 -13.62 -13.16
N SER A 169 12.82 -12.88 -13.09
CA SER A 169 13.36 -12.33 -11.84
C SER A 169 12.47 -11.23 -11.26
N GLU A 170 11.95 -10.32 -12.08
CA GLU A 170 11.01 -9.28 -11.64
C GLU A 170 9.73 -9.89 -11.07
N VAL A 171 9.11 -10.81 -11.81
CA VAL A 171 7.93 -11.57 -11.35
C VAL A 171 8.20 -12.24 -10.01
N LYS A 172 9.35 -12.92 -9.88
CA LYS A 172 9.73 -13.58 -8.63
C LYS A 172 9.83 -12.57 -7.49
N LEU A 173 10.52 -11.45 -7.68
CA LEU A 173 10.70 -10.44 -6.64
C LEU A 173 9.36 -9.83 -6.21
N THR A 174 8.49 -9.50 -7.15
CA THR A 174 7.13 -9.00 -6.86
C THR A 174 6.33 -10.01 -6.05
N LEU A 175 6.34 -11.29 -6.43
CA LEU A 175 5.61 -12.34 -5.71
C LEU A 175 6.20 -12.63 -4.32
N LEU A 176 7.51 -12.48 -4.13
CA LEU A 176 8.18 -12.68 -2.84
C LEU A 176 7.80 -11.64 -1.77
N GLU A 177 7.18 -10.53 -2.16
CA GLU A 177 6.64 -9.55 -1.21
C GLU A 177 5.43 -10.11 -0.43
N ASP A 178 4.70 -11.06 -1.01
CA ASP A 178 3.48 -11.63 -0.43
C ASP A 178 3.55 -13.15 -0.21
N LEU A 179 4.45 -13.86 -0.91
CA LEU A 179 4.56 -15.31 -0.89
C LEU A 179 5.92 -15.79 -0.37
N PRO A 180 5.96 -16.91 0.38
CA PRO A 180 7.21 -17.46 0.84
C PRO A 180 8.06 -18.00 -0.33
N PRO A 181 9.40 -18.05 -0.21
CA PRO A 181 10.28 -18.54 -1.27
C PRO A 181 10.00 -19.97 -1.76
N ASP A 182 9.43 -20.79 -0.88
CA ASP A 182 9.09 -22.19 -1.16
C ASP A 182 7.64 -22.37 -1.66
N TYR A 183 6.90 -21.28 -1.91
CA TYR A 183 5.54 -21.37 -2.46
C TYR A 183 5.56 -22.04 -3.84
N PRO A 184 4.72 -23.06 -4.09
CA PRO A 184 4.70 -23.74 -5.37
C PRO A 184 4.07 -22.85 -6.45
N ILE A 185 4.79 -22.68 -7.55
CA ILE A 185 4.30 -22.07 -8.79
C ILE A 185 4.43 -23.08 -9.92
N THR A 186 3.58 -22.98 -10.93
CA THR A 186 3.63 -23.87 -12.10
C THR A 186 4.01 -23.08 -13.34
N ILE A 187 4.99 -23.57 -14.07
CA ILE A 187 5.38 -23.01 -15.35
C ILE A 187 4.75 -23.86 -16.43
N VAL A 188 4.05 -23.19 -17.35
CA VAL A 188 3.39 -23.82 -18.49
C VAL A 188 4.07 -23.28 -19.74
N THR A 189 4.69 -24.16 -20.51
CA THR A 189 5.34 -23.82 -21.79
C THR A 189 4.59 -24.50 -22.92
N ALA A 190 4.28 -23.74 -23.98
CA ALA A 190 3.66 -24.24 -25.20
C ALA A 190 2.35 -25.04 -24.98
N ALA A 191 1.46 -24.51 -24.13
CA ALA A 191 0.20 -25.14 -23.73
C ALA A 191 -0.62 -25.64 -24.95
N GLY A 192 -1.12 -26.87 -24.85
CA GLY A 192 -1.94 -27.55 -25.86
C GLY A 192 -1.15 -28.12 -27.03
N SER A 193 0.12 -27.76 -27.22
CA SER A 193 0.94 -28.24 -28.34
C SER A 193 1.59 -29.61 -28.03
N SER A 194 2.17 -30.23 -29.06
CA SER A 194 3.02 -31.43 -28.88
C SER A 194 4.28 -31.19 -28.03
N GLN A 195 4.65 -29.93 -27.76
CA GLN A 195 5.78 -29.51 -26.93
C GLN A 195 5.33 -29.02 -25.55
N GLU A 196 4.07 -29.26 -25.14
CA GLU A 196 3.56 -28.84 -23.83
C GLU A 196 4.46 -29.37 -22.70
N GLN A 197 4.85 -28.46 -21.81
CA GLN A 197 5.53 -28.80 -20.57
C GLN A 197 4.87 -28.06 -19.41
N VAL A 198 4.55 -28.82 -18.36
CA VAL A 198 3.98 -28.30 -17.12
C VAL A 198 4.93 -28.69 -15.99
N LEU A 199 5.60 -27.71 -15.40
CA LEU A 199 6.61 -27.91 -14.37
C LEU A 199 6.28 -27.09 -13.12
N THR A 200 6.06 -27.76 -11.99
CA THR A 200 5.87 -27.07 -10.71
C THR A 200 7.20 -26.94 -9.98
N VAL A 201 7.56 -25.71 -9.59
CA VAL A 201 8.81 -25.39 -8.88
C VAL A 201 8.52 -24.47 -7.70
N PRO A 202 9.41 -24.39 -6.70
CA PRO A 202 9.37 -23.33 -5.70
C PRO A 202 9.57 -21.95 -6.35
N LEU A 203 8.88 -20.92 -5.85
CA LEU A 203 8.95 -19.54 -6.36
C LEU A 203 10.39 -19.03 -6.52
N LYS A 204 11.27 -19.33 -5.56
CA LYS A 204 12.68 -18.93 -5.59
C LYS A 204 13.50 -19.49 -6.78
N GLU A 205 12.99 -20.52 -7.46
CA GLU A 205 13.66 -21.20 -8.58
C GLU A 205 13.25 -20.64 -9.95
N LEU A 206 12.28 -19.72 -10.00
CA LEU A 206 11.67 -19.21 -11.24
C LEU A 206 12.69 -18.66 -12.25
N ASP A 207 13.73 -17.97 -11.78
CA ASP A 207 14.76 -17.34 -12.62
C ASP A 207 16.07 -18.15 -12.70
N ARG A 208 16.14 -19.34 -12.09
CA ARG A 208 17.39 -20.11 -11.93
C ARG A 208 17.43 -21.43 -12.68
N ASN A 209 16.32 -22.17 -12.64
CA ASN A 209 16.27 -23.56 -13.08
C ASN A 209 15.21 -23.82 -14.17
N VAL A 210 14.77 -22.74 -14.83
CA VAL A 210 13.65 -22.76 -15.77
C VAL A 210 14.12 -22.13 -17.07
N GLU A 211 14.03 -22.90 -18.15
CA GLU A 211 14.16 -22.34 -19.49
C GLU A 211 12.85 -21.61 -19.84
N VAL A 212 12.95 -20.30 -20.00
CA VAL A 212 11.85 -19.41 -20.37
C VAL A 212 11.92 -19.03 -21.85
N ASN A 213 10.76 -18.91 -22.50
CA ASN A 213 10.65 -18.49 -23.89
C ASN A 213 9.31 -17.77 -24.15
N ASN A 214 9.08 -17.35 -25.40
CA ASN A 214 7.88 -16.60 -25.80
C ASN A 214 6.55 -17.35 -25.58
N LEU A 215 6.58 -18.65 -25.32
CA LEU A 215 5.43 -19.50 -25.04
C LEU A 215 5.32 -19.89 -23.57
N THR A 216 6.14 -19.30 -22.70
CA THR A 216 6.14 -19.57 -21.26
C THR A 216 5.16 -18.66 -20.53
N SER A 217 4.33 -19.28 -19.69
CA SER A 217 3.45 -18.61 -18.73
C SER A 217 3.73 -19.15 -17.33
N VAL A 218 3.58 -18.27 -16.33
CA VAL A 218 3.72 -18.64 -14.91
C VAL A 218 2.33 -18.63 -14.28
N TYR A 219 1.98 -19.73 -13.64
CA TYR A 219 0.73 -19.92 -12.92
C TYR A 219 0.98 -19.95 -11.41
N ILE A 220 0.16 -19.20 -10.68
CA ILE A 220 0.11 -19.18 -9.23
C ILE A 220 -1.27 -19.69 -8.81
N PRO A 221 -1.34 -20.82 -8.07
CA PRO A 221 -2.61 -21.33 -7.57
C PRO A 221 -3.17 -20.43 -6.46
N PRO A 222 -4.52 -20.42 -6.28
CA PRO A 222 -5.19 -19.69 -5.20
C PRO A 222 -4.50 -19.90 -3.85
N VAL A 223 -4.08 -18.80 -3.24
CA VAL A 223 -3.33 -18.80 -1.99
C VAL A 223 -4.29 -18.96 -0.82
N PRO A 224 -4.05 -19.92 0.08
CA PRO A 224 -4.84 -20.07 1.30
C PRO A 224 -4.87 -18.78 2.12
N LYS A 225 -6.06 -18.40 2.58
CA LYS A 225 -6.31 -17.15 3.31
C LYS A 225 -5.44 -16.96 4.55
N ASP A 226 -5.02 -18.05 5.21
CA ASP A 226 -4.15 -18.03 6.38
C ASP A 226 -2.72 -17.57 6.06
N LYS A 227 -2.28 -17.73 4.81
CA LYS A 227 -0.99 -17.22 4.32
C LYS A 227 -1.03 -15.75 3.91
N LEU A 228 -2.21 -15.12 3.94
CA LEU A 228 -2.44 -13.74 3.51
C LEU A 228 -2.81 -12.81 4.66
N ASN A 229 -2.53 -13.18 5.91
CA ASN A 229 -2.94 -12.41 7.10
C ASN A 229 -2.34 -11.00 7.15
N HIS A 230 -1.26 -10.72 6.43
CA HIS A 230 -0.70 -9.38 6.26
C HIS A 230 -1.56 -8.46 5.36
N GLN A 231 -2.51 -9.03 4.61
CA GLN A 231 -3.39 -8.25 3.73
C GLN A 231 -4.61 -7.69 4.47
N PHE A 232 -4.96 -6.45 4.14
CA PHE A 232 -6.03 -5.71 4.81
C PHE A 232 -7.40 -6.42 4.78
N PHE A 233 -7.75 -7.07 3.66
CA PHE A 233 -9.04 -7.76 3.53
C PHE A 233 -9.18 -8.89 4.56
N ARG A 234 -8.07 -9.54 4.94
CA ARG A 234 -8.05 -10.61 5.95
C ARG A 234 -8.32 -10.06 7.33
N LEU A 235 -7.68 -8.95 7.71
CA LEU A 235 -7.97 -8.26 8.96
C LEU A 235 -9.46 -7.89 9.05
N ARG A 236 -10.02 -7.28 8.00
CA ARG A 236 -11.46 -6.96 7.94
C ARG A 236 -12.33 -8.19 8.11
N GLU A 237 -12.02 -9.30 7.43
CA GLU A 237 -12.76 -10.55 7.55
C GLU A 237 -12.72 -11.12 8.98
N VAL A 238 -11.54 -11.11 9.62
CA VAL A 238 -11.36 -11.60 10.99
C VAL A 238 -12.20 -10.78 11.97
N ILE A 239 -12.13 -9.45 11.92
CA ILE A 239 -12.89 -8.57 12.82
C ILE A 239 -14.40 -8.76 12.66
N ARG A 240 -14.88 -8.88 11.41
CA ARG A 240 -16.28 -9.20 11.12
C ARG A 240 -16.71 -10.55 11.70
N VAL A 241 -15.84 -11.57 11.63
CA VAL A 241 -16.13 -12.89 12.23
C VAL A 241 -16.16 -12.79 13.76
N LEU A 242 -15.22 -12.08 14.38
CA LEU A 242 -15.17 -11.88 15.84
C LEU A 242 -16.42 -11.18 16.38
N ARG A 243 -16.98 -10.23 15.63
CA ARG A 243 -18.21 -9.51 16.00
C ARG A 243 -19.50 -10.14 15.43
N GLY A 244 -19.39 -11.14 14.57
CA GLY A 244 -20.53 -11.82 13.97
C GLY A 244 -21.38 -12.60 15.00
N PRO A 245 -22.54 -13.16 14.59
CA PRO A 245 -23.47 -13.84 15.50
C PRO A 245 -22.85 -15.00 16.30
N ASN A 246 -21.88 -15.70 15.71
CA ASN A 246 -21.13 -16.82 16.32
C ASN A 246 -19.72 -16.41 16.77
N GLY A 247 -19.43 -15.11 16.82
CA GLY A 247 -18.14 -14.56 17.18
C GLY A 247 -17.87 -14.54 18.69
N CYS A 248 -16.81 -13.85 19.07
CA CYS A 248 -16.36 -13.71 20.45
C CYS A 248 -17.36 -12.90 21.29
N PRO A 249 -17.82 -13.40 22.45
CA PRO A 249 -18.77 -12.68 23.31
C PRO A 249 -18.25 -11.33 23.82
N TRP A 250 -16.92 -11.20 24.01
CA TRP A 250 -16.31 -9.95 24.46
C TRP A 250 -16.36 -8.90 23.36
N ASP A 251 -15.92 -9.24 22.14
CA ASP A 251 -15.90 -8.33 20.98
C ASP A 251 -17.30 -7.83 20.64
N ARG A 252 -18.29 -8.73 20.63
CA ARG A 252 -19.69 -8.40 20.35
C ARG A 252 -20.33 -7.45 21.37
N LYS A 253 -19.85 -7.44 22.61
CA LYS A 253 -20.39 -6.58 23.68
C LYS A 253 -19.81 -5.16 23.62
N GLN A 254 -18.71 -4.95 22.88
CA GLN A 254 -18.07 -3.65 22.82
C GLN A 254 -18.92 -2.62 22.08
N THR A 255 -18.88 -1.39 22.59
CA THR A 255 -19.47 -0.17 22.00
C THR A 255 -18.36 0.85 21.76
N HIS A 256 -18.67 1.95 21.04
CA HIS A 256 -17.71 3.05 20.90
C HIS A 256 -17.22 3.56 22.26
N GLU A 257 -18.12 3.68 23.25
CA GLU A 257 -17.78 4.20 24.57
C GLU A 257 -16.89 3.27 25.38
N SER A 258 -17.11 1.96 25.29
CA SER A 258 -16.32 0.97 26.05
C SER A 258 -14.90 0.81 25.51
N LEU A 259 -14.70 1.10 24.21
CA LEU A 259 -13.40 0.98 23.56
C LEU A 259 -12.48 2.20 23.74
N ARG A 260 -13.03 3.38 24.09
CA ARG A 260 -12.25 4.63 24.22
C ARG A 260 -10.99 4.51 25.09
N LYS A 261 -11.09 3.79 26.22
CA LYS A 261 -9.96 3.65 27.13
C LYS A 261 -8.81 2.85 26.51
N TYR A 262 -9.13 1.81 25.72
CA TYR A 262 -8.14 0.95 25.09
C TYR A 262 -7.39 1.75 24.02
N LEU A 263 -8.09 2.52 23.19
CA LEU A 263 -7.44 3.40 22.22
C LEU A 263 -6.46 4.41 22.87
N ILE A 264 -6.77 4.91 24.07
CA ILE A 264 -5.86 5.79 24.80
C ILE A 264 -4.68 5.00 25.35
N GLU A 265 -4.91 3.82 25.93
CA GLU A 265 -3.89 2.90 26.42
C GLU A 265 -2.89 2.54 25.30
N GLU A 266 -3.35 2.01 24.16
CA GLU A 266 -2.45 1.58 23.06
C GLU A 266 -1.68 2.76 22.44
N ALA A 267 -2.28 3.95 22.39
CA ALA A 267 -1.58 5.15 21.92
C ALA A 267 -0.41 5.52 22.85
N TYR A 268 -0.56 5.31 24.16
CA TYR A 268 0.52 5.57 25.12
C TYR A 268 1.56 4.46 25.17
N GLU A 269 1.16 3.19 25.01
CA GLU A 269 2.10 2.07 24.87
C GLU A 269 2.95 2.24 23.59
N PHE A 270 2.36 2.65 22.46
CA PHE A 270 3.12 3.02 21.27
C PHE A 270 4.13 4.15 21.53
N ILE A 271 3.73 5.21 22.23
CA ILE A 271 4.64 6.31 22.60
C ILE A 271 5.79 5.80 23.48
N ASP A 272 5.52 4.88 24.40
CA ASP A 272 6.53 4.26 25.24
C ASP A 272 7.49 3.38 24.40
N ALA A 273 6.99 2.58 23.45
CA ALA A 273 7.79 1.81 22.51
C ALA A 273 8.74 2.71 21.69
N VAL A 274 8.23 3.83 21.17
CA VAL A 274 9.03 4.85 20.46
C VAL A 274 10.13 5.43 21.35
N ASN A 275 9.81 5.77 22.60
CA ASN A 275 10.79 6.31 23.54
C ASN A 275 11.89 5.29 23.90
N ARG A 276 11.56 3.99 23.86
CA ARG A 276 12.50 2.88 24.10
C ARG A 276 13.26 2.43 22.84
N GLN A 277 12.92 2.96 21.67
CA GLN A 277 13.46 2.50 20.37
C GLN A 277 13.24 1.00 20.17
N ASP A 278 12.08 0.50 20.60
CA ASP A 278 11.71 -0.91 20.50
C ASP A 278 10.87 -1.14 19.25
N ASP A 279 11.52 -1.46 18.13
CA ASP A 279 10.87 -1.63 16.84
C ASP A 279 9.83 -2.76 16.83
N GLU A 280 10.07 -3.85 17.58
CA GLU A 280 9.12 -4.98 17.65
C GLU A 280 7.85 -4.57 18.37
N HIS A 281 7.99 -3.90 19.52
CA HIS A 281 6.85 -3.42 20.28
C HIS A 281 6.14 -2.26 19.56
N MET A 282 6.85 -1.42 18.81
CA MET A 282 6.22 -0.42 17.94
C MET A 282 5.28 -1.05 16.90
N VAL A 283 5.65 -2.21 16.33
CA VAL A 283 4.79 -2.94 15.38
C VAL A 283 3.56 -3.52 16.09
N GLU A 284 3.75 -4.09 17.28
CA GLU A 284 2.66 -4.63 18.11
C GLU A 284 1.63 -3.53 18.45
N GLU A 285 2.08 -2.42 19.01
CA GLU A 285 1.21 -1.34 19.48
C GLU A 285 0.54 -0.59 18.31
N LEU A 286 1.20 -0.43 17.16
CA LEU A 286 0.54 0.07 15.95
C LEU A 286 -0.55 -0.90 15.45
N GLY A 287 -0.31 -2.21 15.62
CA GLY A 287 -1.30 -3.25 15.37
C GLY A 287 -2.51 -3.11 16.28
N ASP A 288 -2.31 -2.83 17.56
CA ASP A 288 -3.40 -2.65 18.53
C ASP A 288 -4.16 -1.34 18.33
N VAL A 289 -3.48 -0.25 17.97
CA VAL A 289 -4.15 0.98 17.50
C VAL A 289 -5.00 0.70 16.25
N LEU A 290 -4.47 -0.07 15.28
CA LEU A 290 -5.22 -0.47 14.09
C LEU A 290 -6.41 -1.36 14.46
N LEU A 291 -6.28 -2.27 15.43
CA LEU A 291 -7.37 -3.07 15.96
C LEU A 291 -8.51 -2.19 16.49
N GLN A 292 -8.21 -1.12 17.23
CA GLN A 292 -9.22 -0.17 17.70
C GLN A 292 -9.94 0.52 16.54
N VAL A 293 -9.21 0.96 15.51
CA VAL A 293 -9.81 1.55 14.29
C VAL A 293 -10.76 0.56 13.60
N MET A 294 -10.35 -0.70 13.50
CA MET A 294 -11.17 -1.76 12.89
C MET A 294 -12.41 -2.10 13.71
N LEU A 295 -12.30 -2.20 15.04
CA LEU A 295 -13.43 -2.47 15.92
C LEU A 295 -14.47 -1.33 15.89
N HIS A 296 -14.01 -0.07 15.96
CA HIS A 296 -14.90 1.08 15.82
C HIS A 296 -15.59 1.11 14.45
N SER A 297 -14.86 0.84 13.38
CA SER A 297 -15.43 0.75 12.03
C SER A 297 -16.46 -0.36 11.90
N GLN A 298 -16.19 -1.54 12.47
CA GLN A 298 -17.15 -2.65 12.46
C GLN A 298 -18.39 -2.35 13.30
N ILE A 299 -18.27 -1.68 14.46
CA ILE A 299 -19.43 -1.21 15.23
C ILE A 299 -20.27 -0.24 14.40
N GLY A 300 -19.62 0.73 13.75
CA GLY A 300 -20.30 1.69 12.86
C GLY A 300 -21.05 0.98 11.73
N GLU A 301 -20.48 -0.10 11.18
CA GLU A 301 -21.08 -0.86 10.09
C GLU A 301 -22.25 -1.72 10.60
N ASP A 302 -22.08 -2.37 11.77
CA ASP A 302 -23.12 -3.14 12.45
C ASP A 302 -24.37 -2.28 12.75
N GLU A 303 -24.16 -0.99 13.05
CA GLU A 303 -25.21 -0.01 13.33
C GLU A 303 -25.72 0.74 12.08
N GLY A 304 -25.08 0.54 10.92
CA GLY A 304 -25.47 1.15 9.65
C GLY A 304 -25.09 2.63 9.50
N PHE A 305 -24.09 3.12 10.24
CA PHE A 305 -23.63 4.51 10.21
C PHE A 305 -22.46 4.75 9.25
N PHE A 306 -21.38 3.98 9.37
CA PHE A 306 -20.18 4.10 8.55
C PHE A 306 -19.38 2.80 8.58
N SER A 307 -18.51 2.58 7.60
CA SER A 307 -17.65 1.42 7.47
C SER A 307 -16.17 1.81 7.53
N ILE A 308 -15.29 0.81 7.55
CA ILE A 308 -13.84 1.05 7.42
C ILE A 308 -13.49 1.72 6.09
N ASP A 309 -14.27 1.46 5.03
CA ASP A 309 -14.05 2.04 3.72
C ASP A 309 -14.32 3.56 3.76
N ASP A 310 -15.31 4.01 4.54
CA ASP A 310 -15.58 5.45 4.76
C ASP A 310 -14.45 6.14 5.52
N VAL A 311 -13.85 5.45 6.51
CA VAL A 311 -12.67 5.96 7.24
C VAL A 311 -11.48 6.11 6.31
N ILE A 312 -11.24 5.10 5.45
CA ILE A 312 -10.16 5.12 4.44
C ILE A 312 -10.37 6.25 3.44
N VAL A 313 -11.58 6.40 2.88
CA VAL A 313 -11.91 7.50 1.96
C VAL A 313 -11.66 8.84 2.64
N SER A 314 -12.14 9.02 3.88
CA SER A 314 -11.96 10.26 4.63
C SER A 314 -10.49 10.64 4.82
N VAL A 315 -9.60 9.69 5.10
CA VAL A 315 -8.17 9.98 5.23
C VAL A 315 -7.49 10.14 3.87
N THR A 316 -7.77 9.27 2.90
CA THR A 316 -7.13 9.28 1.57
C THR A 316 -7.44 10.57 0.81
N ASP A 317 -8.72 10.94 0.69
CA ASP A 317 -9.13 12.17 -0.01
C ASP A 317 -8.55 13.42 0.66
N LYS A 318 -8.51 13.41 2.01
CA LYS A 318 -7.88 14.48 2.79
C LYS A 318 -6.38 14.57 2.54
N MET A 319 -5.67 13.43 2.47
CA MET A 319 -4.23 13.40 2.23
C MET A 319 -3.91 13.84 0.80
N ILE A 320 -4.67 13.40 -0.21
CA ILE A 320 -4.50 13.84 -1.61
C ILE A 320 -4.72 15.35 -1.72
N ARG A 321 -5.88 15.84 -1.24
CA ARG A 321 -6.26 17.25 -1.34
C ARG A 321 -5.33 18.20 -0.60
N ARG A 322 -4.76 17.79 0.53
CA ARG A 322 -3.85 18.64 1.32
C ARG A 322 -2.38 18.54 0.89
N HIS A 323 -2.05 17.67 -0.06
CA HIS A 323 -0.73 17.61 -0.71
C HIS A 323 -0.81 17.89 -2.22
N PRO A 324 -1.34 19.04 -2.66
CA PRO A 324 -1.40 19.36 -4.09
C PRO A 324 -0.01 19.49 -4.72
N HIS A 325 1.04 19.63 -3.91
CA HIS A 325 2.43 19.62 -4.38
C HIS A 325 2.98 18.22 -4.70
N VAL A 326 2.32 17.17 -4.23
CA VAL A 326 2.66 15.77 -4.57
C VAL A 326 1.73 15.26 -5.67
N PHE A 327 0.42 15.57 -5.57
CA PHE A 327 -0.60 14.99 -6.43
C PHE A 327 -1.09 15.89 -7.57
N GLU A 328 -0.70 17.17 -7.58
CA GLU A 328 -1.05 18.13 -8.63
C GLU A 328 0.20 18.90 -9.10
N HIS A 329 0.04 20.17 -9.49
CA HIS A 329 1.11 21.01 -10.06
C HIS A 329 1.46 22.21 -9.18
N VAL A 330 1.33 22.08 -7.85
CA VAL A 330 1.76 23.13 -6.91
C VAL A 330 3.23 22.92 -6.56
N THR A 331 4.06 23.94 -6.73
CA THR A 331 5.47 23.87 -6.28
C THR A 331 5.58 24.45 -4.89
N VAL A 332 6.26 23.74 -3.99
CA VAL A 332 6.67 24.21 -2.65
C VAL A 332 8.18 24.13 -2.53
N ASN A 333 8.80 25.08 -1.83
CA ASN A 333 10.25 25.21 -1.76
C ASN A 333 10.84 24.55 -0.51
N ASP A 334 10.07 24.45 0.58
CA ASP A 334 10.52 23.85 1.84
C ASP A 334 9.35 23.30 2.69
N ALA A 335 9.69 22.67 3.82
CA ALA A 335 8.72 22.08 4.73
C ALA A 335 7.84 23.11 5.47
N GLU A 336 8.33 24.35 5.65
CA GLU A 336 7.55 25.41 6.31
C GLU A 336 6.41 25.90 5.39
N GLU A 337 6.69 25.99 4.09
CA GLU A 337 5.69 26.29 3.05
C GLU A 337 4.64 25.17 2.95
N VAL A 338 5.05 23.90 3.07
CA VAL A 338 4.11 22.76 3.15
C VAL A 338 3.16 22.88 4.33
N VAL A 339 3.69 23.16 5.53
CA VAL A 339 2.86 23.33 6.74
C VAL A 339 1.90 24.52 6.60
N THR A 340 2.36 25.62 6.02
CA THR A 340 1.53 26.82 5.79
C THR A 340 0.37 26.51 4.85
N ASN A 341 0.65 25.87 3.70
CA ASN A 341 -0.37 25.46 2.75
C ASN A 341 -1.36 24.46 3.36
N TRP A 342 -0.86 23.51 4.17
CA TRP A 342 -1.68 22.55 4.90
C TRP A 342 -2.66 23.23 5.85
N GLU A 343 -2.20 24.23 6.61
CA GLU A 343 -3.06 24.99 7.52
C GLU A 343 -4.12 25.80 6.78
N ALA A 344 -3.76 26.44 5.66
CA ALA A 344 -4.68 27.21 4.83
C ALA A 344 -5.81 26.33 4.28
N ILE A 345 -5.46 25.20 3.65
CA ILE A 345 -6.45 24.24 3.12
C ILE A 345 -7.36 23.77 4.27
N LYS A 346 -6.81 23.38 5.42
CA LYS A 346 -7.57 22.94 6.61
C LYS A 346 -8.58 23.98 7.11
N GLN A 347 -8.31 25.29 6.95
CA GLN A 347 -9.27 26.34 7.32
C GLN A 347 -10.43 26.41 6.34
N GLU A 348 -10.17 26.28 5.04
CA GLU A 348 -11.20 26.29 3.99
C GLU A 348 -12.17 25.11 4.12
N GLU A 349 -11.68 23.90 4.48
CA GLU A 349 -12.53 22.70 4.60
C GLU A 349 -13.55 22.77 5.74
N LYS A 350 -13.28 23.54 6.79
CA LYS A 350 -14.12 23.59 7.99
C LYS A 350 -15.43 24.36 7.80
N GLY A 351 -15.66 24.97 6.63
CA GLY A 351 -17.00 25.43 6.21
C GLY A 351 -17.67 26.48 7.11
N GLY A 352 -16.92 27.17 7.95
CA GLY A 352 -17.42 28.18 8.88
C GLY A 352 -16.50 28.36 10.08
N MET A 353 -16.47 29.58 10.65
CA MET A 353 -15.80 29.78 11.93
C MET A 353 -16.62 29.07 13.02
N PRO A 354 -16.00 28.24 13.88
CA PRO A 354 -16.69 27.76 15.08
C PRO A 354 -17.17 28.96 15.90
N SER A 355 -18.27 28.78 16.64
CA SER A 355 -18.87 29.83 17.49
C SER A 355 -17.85 30.47 18.45
N SER A 356 -16.88 29.67 18.90
CA SER A 356 -15.68 30.11 19.58
C SER A 356 -14.45 29.44 18.97
N ILE A 357 -13.34 30.18 18.91
CA ILE A 357 -12.04 29.73 18.41
C ILE A 357 -11.50 28.54 19.23
N LEU A 358 -11.94 28.43 20.48
CA LEU A 358 -11.57 27.40 21.43
C LEU A 358 -12.46 26.13 21.34
N ASP A 359 -13.63 26.19 20.69
CA ASP A 359 -14.51 25.02 20.49
C ASP A 359 -13.84 23.93 19.62
N ALA A 360 -12.74 24.27 18.96
CA ALA A 360 -11.93 23.36 18.18
C ALA A 360 -10.95 22.51 19.00
N VAL A 361 -10.81 22.76 20.32
CA VAL A 361 -9.97 21.96 21.22
C VAL A 361 -10.82 20.88 21.89
N PRO A 362 -10.59 19.58 21.60
CA PRO A 362 -11.38 18.51 22.20
C PRO A 362 -11.23 18.49 23.72
N GLY A 363 -12.36 18.45 24.45
CA GLY A 363 -12.37 18.30 25.90
C GLY A 363 -11.85 16.95 26.41
N SER A 364 -11.64 15.98 25.51
CA SER A 364 -11.09 14.66 25.82
C SER A 364 -9.56 14.61 25.87
N PHE A 365 -8.88 15.72 25.55
CA PHE A 365 -7.42 15.76 25.61
C PHE A 365 -6.93 15.72 27.07
N PRO A 366 -5.76 15.10 27.33
CA PRO A 366 -5.04 15.28 28.58
C PRO A 366 -4.87 16.78 28.88
N ALA A 367 -4.97 17.16 30.15
CA ALA A 367 -5.06 18.56 30.56
C ALA A 367 -3.89 19.43 30.06
N LEU A 368 -2.66 18.90 30.02
CA LEU A 368 -1.50 19.63 29.50
C LEU A 368 -1.56 19.84 27.99
N LEU A 369 -1.94 18.80 27.23
CA LEU A 369 -2.14 18.90 25.79
C LEU A 369 -3.31 19.86 25.46
N GLN A 370 -4.37 19.81 26.25
CA GLN A 370 -5.50 20.72 26.13
C GLN A 370 -5.06 22.17 26.37
N ALA A 371 -4.28 22.44 27.41
CA ALA A 371 -3.73 23.76 27.70
C ALA A 371 -2.86 24.29 26.54
N GLU A 372 -1.97 23.45 26.01
CA GLU A 372 -1.10 23.80 24.88
C GLU A 372 -1.91 24.15 23.61
N GLU A 373 -2.95 23.38 23.29
CA GLU A 373 -3.81 23.64 22.14
C GLU A 373 -4.70 24.87 22.31
N LEU A 374 -5.24 25.12 23.51
CA LEU A 374 -5.98 26.36 23.82
C LEU A 374 -5.10 27.59 23.58
N GLN A 375 -3.85 27.55 24.03
CA GLN A 375 -2.88 28.64 23.85
C GLN A 375 -2.47 28.82 22.39
N LYS A 376 -2.21 27.73 21.65
CA LYS A 376 -1.97 27.80 20.19
C LYS A 376 -3.12 28.46 19.44
N LYS A 377 -4.36 28.18 19.86
CA LYS A 377 -5.56 28.79 19.27
C LYS A 377 -5.68 30.27 19.61
N ALA A 378 -5.42 30.64 20.87
CA ALA A 378 -5.39 32.03 21.29
C ALA A 378 -4.30 32.83 20.56
N ALA A 379 -3.12 32.23 20.34
CA ALA A 379 -2.04 32.85 19.59
C ALA A 379 -2.42 33.20 18.15
N LYS A 380 -3.25 32.38 17.48
CA LYS A 380 -3.71 32.66 16.11
C LYS A 380 -4.57 33.92 15.97
N VAL A 381 -5.10 34.46 17.07
CA VAL A 381 -5.81 35.75 17.09
C VAL A 381 -4.98 36.89 17.67
N GLY A 382 -3.68 36.69 17.82
CA GLY A 382 -2.76 37.67 18.39
C GLY A 382 -2.78 37.75 19.91
N PHE A 383 -3.40 36.78 20.59
CA PHE A 383 -3.32 36.67 22.05
C PHE A 383 -2.15 35.76 22.44
N ASP A 384 -0.93 36.26 22.20
CA ASP A 384 0.33 35.62 22.57
C ASP A 384 1.45 36.65 22.71
N TRP A 385 2.54 36.25 23.35
CA TRP A 385 3.77 37.02 23.44
C TRP A 385 4.71 36.70 22.27
N ASP A 386 5.55 37.66 21.87
CA ASP A 386 6.51 37.48 20.77
C ASP A 386 7.80 36.75 21.19
N SER A 387 8.03 36.61 22.51
CA SER A 387 9.21 35.93 23.05
C SER A 387 8.88 35.16 24.33
N ALA A 388 9.82 34.31 24.77
CA ALA A 388 9.64 33.49 25.96
C ALA A 388 9.80 34.27 27.26
N GLU A 389 10.51 35.40 27.26
CA GLU A 389 10.79 36.18 28.48
C GLU A 389 9.54 36.66 29.23
N PRO A 390 8.52 37.26 28.57
CA PRO A 390 7.25 37.57 29.24
C PRO A 390 6.55 36.34 29.84
N VAL A 391 6.67 35.18 29.19
CA VAL A 391 6.07 33.92 29.67
C VAL A 391 6.80 33.42 30.92
N ILE A 392 8.13 33.57 30.97
CA ILE A 392 8.93 33.25 32.17
C ILE A 392 8.51 34.13 33.34
N GLU A 393 8.31 35.43 33.10
CA GLU A 393 7.83 36.32 34.16
C GLU A 393 6.42 35.94 34.61
N LYS A 394 5.53 35.54 33.70
CA LYS A 394 4.20 35.04 34.05
C LYS A 394 4.27 33.75 34.89
N VAL A 395 5.14 32.79 34.53
CA VAL A 395 5.37 31.59 35.36
C VAL A 395 5.83 31.94 36.78
N LYS A 396 6.64 32.98 36.95
CA LYS A 396 7.07 33.46 38.27
C LYS A 396 5.94 34.17 39.03
N GLU A 397 5.11 34.93 38.33
CA GLU A 397 3.94 35.60 38.87
C GLU A 397 2.93 34.58 39.42
N GLU A 398 2.52 33.59 38.63
CA GLU A 398 1.60 32.53 39.08
C GLU A 398 2.16 31.74 40.29
N TRP A 399 3.47 31.53 40.33
CA TRP A 399 4.13 30.93 41.49
C TRP A 399 4.02 31.80 42.75
N GLN A 400 4.11 33.13 42.61
CA GLN A 400 3.93 34.06 43.72
C GLN A 400 2.47 34.06 44.19
N GLU A 401 1.50 34.08 43.28
CA GLU A 401 0.07 34.00 43.60
C GLU A 401 -0.26 32.71 44.36
N PHE A 402 0.29 31.57 43.92
CA PHE A 402 0.19 30.31 44.67
C PHE A 402 0.81 30.39 46.07
N GLN A 403 1.97 31.04 46.25
CA GLN A 403 2.57 31.21 47.58
C GLN A 403 1.72 32.11 48.49
N GLU A 404 1.08 33.13 47.94
CA GLU A 404 0.16 34.00 48.69
C GLU A 404 -1.09 33.24 49.14
N ALA A 405 -1.74 32.50 48.23
CA ALA A 405 -2.87 31.64 48.55
C ALA A 405 -2.51 30.60 49.62
N ARG A 406 -1.32 30.00 49.51
CA ARG A 406 -0.77 29.09 50.51
C ARG A 406 -0.57 29.75 51.89
N ALA A 407 -0.07 30.98 51.93
CA ALA A 407 0.13 31.71 53.18
C ALA A 407 -1.21 32.04 53.87
N GLN A 408 -2.28 32.20 53.10
CA GLN A 408 -3.64 32.44 53.59
C GLN A 408 -4.37 31.14 54.00
N GLY A 409 -3.86 29.98 53.57
CA GLY A 409 -4.42 28.67 53.90
C GLY A 409 -5.71 28.32 53.16
N ASP A 410 -6.01 29.01 52.06
CA ASP A 410 -7.19 28.76 51.23
C ASP A 410 -6.89 27.65 50.21
N GLN A 411 -7.38 26.43 50.48
CA GLN A 411 -7.15 25.29 49.61
C GLN A 411 -7.77 25.45 48.22
N VAL A 412 -8.88 26.17 48.09
CA VAL A 412 -9.56 26.34 46.80
C VAL A 412 -8.77 27.30 45.93
N GLU A 413 -8.34 28.44 46.49
CA GLU A 413 -7.47 29.36 45.76
C GLU A 413 -6.10 28.73 45.49
N MET A 414 -5.54 27.93 46.41
CA MET A 414 -4.30 27.19 46.14
C MET A 414 -4.42 26.24 44.94
N GLU A 415 -5.53 25.51 44.79
CA GLU A 415 -5.75 24.62 43.64
C GLU A 415 -5.90 25.41 42.34
N LYS A 416 -6.60 26.55 42.40
CA LYS A 416 -6.76 27.47 41.27
C LYS A 416 -5.42 28.04 40.80
N GLU A 417 -4.67 28.68 41.69
CA GLU A 417 -3.37 29.29 41.34
C GLU A 417 -2.34 28.24 40.92
N PHE A 418 -2.41 27.02 41.47
CA PHE A 418 -1.57 25.92 41.00
C PHE A 418 -1.93 25.48 39.57
N GLY A 419 -3.22 25.48 39.23
CA GLY A 419 -3.69 25.25 37.86
C GLY A 419 -3.18 26.31 36.88
N ASP A 420 -3.25 27.59 37.26
CA ASP A 420 -2.75 28.70 36.45
C ASP A 420 -1.23 28.64 36.27
N TRP A 421 -0.50 28.21 37.31
CA TRP A 421 0.93 27.93 37.22
C TRP A 421 1.27 26.80 36.23
N LEU A 422 0.53 25.69 36.25
CA LEU A 422 0.69 24.60 35.28
C LEU A 422 0.36 25.06 33.86
N PHE A 423 -0.68 25.88 33.70
CA PHE A 423 -1.06 26.47 32.41
C PHE A 423 0.05 27.38 31.87
N ALA A 424 0.67 28.21 32.73
CA ALA A 424 1.82 29.05 32.36
C ALA A 424 3.06 28.21 32.00
N ILE A 425 3.31 27.09 32.69
CA ILE A 425 4.41 26.16 32.35
C ILE A 425 4.17 25.52 30.97
N ALA A 426 2.95 25.09 30.67
CA ALA A 426 2.61 24.56 29.34
C ALA A 426 2.85 25.62 28.24
N ASN A 427 2.56 26.89 28.53
CA ASN A 427 2.83 28.00 27.61
C ASN A 427 4.32 28.23 27.40
N LEU A 428 5.12 28.12 28.46
CA LEU A 428 6.57 28.22 28.38
C LEU A 428 7.14 27.10 27.51
N ALA A 429 6.67 25.86 27.71
CA ALA A 429 7.07 24.72 26.88
C ALA A 429 6.78 24.98 25.40
N ARG A 430 5.57 25.48 25.08
CA ARG A 430 5.16 25.84 23.72
C ARG A 430 6.10 26.88 23.08
N HIS A 431 6.49 27.92 23.82
CA HIS A 431 7.42 28.96 23.35
C HIS A 431 8.81 28.41 23.02
N TYR A 432 9.27 27.39 23.76
CA TYR A 432 10.49 26.65 23.44
C TYR A 432 10.29 25.52 22.42
N LYS A 433 9.10 25.40 21.82
CA LYS A 433 8.73 24.32 20.89
C LYS A 433 8.86 22.92 21.49
N LEU A 434 8.63 22.81 22.79
CA LEU A 434 8.58 21.56 23.54
C LEU A 434 7.11 21.13 23.69
N ASN A 435 6.84 19.83 23.55
CA ASN A 435 5.54 19.26 23.88
C ASN A 435 5.49 18.95 25.38
N SER A 436 4.58 19.62 26.09
CA SER A 436 4.49 19.59 27.55
C SER A 436 4.12 18.20 28.11
N GLU A 437 3.18 17.52 27.47
CA GLU A 437 2.75 16.16 27.81
C GLU A 437 3.93 15.18 27.67
N ASN A 438 4.60 15.15 26.52
CA ASN A 438 5.75 14.28 26.26
C ASN A 438 6.91 14.54 27.23
N ALA A 439 7.16 15.80 27.60
CA ALA A 439 8.22 16.15 28.55
C ALA A 439 7.94 15.58 29.96
N LEU A 440 6.67 15.66 30.41
CA LEU A 440 6.25 15.07 31.67
C LEU A 440 6.32 13.54 31.61
N GLN A 441 5.88 12.93 30.51
CA GLN A 441 5.97 11.48 30.31
C GLN A 441 7.39 10.95 30.41
N ARG A 442 8.35 11.59 29.74
CA ARG A 442 9.77 11.25 29.85
C ARG A 442 10.25 11.34 31.30
N THR A 443 9.77 12.33 32.04
CA THR A 443 10.12 12.48 33.47
C THR A 443 9.50 11.37 34.33
N ASN A 444 8.25 10.99 34.08
CA ASN A 444 7.58 9.89 34.74
C ASN A 444 8.29 8.56 34.47
N GLN A 445 8.69 8.31 33.23
CA GLN A 445 9.43 7.11 32.85
C GLN A 445 10.79 7.05 33.55
N LYS A 446 11.53 8.15 33.55
CA LYS A 446 12.79 8.28 34.29
C LYS A 446 12.62 8.00 35.78
N PHE A 447 11.54 8.51 36.39
CA PHE A 447 11.23 8.24 37.79
C PHE A 447 10.95 6.74 38.02
N ARG A 448 10.13 6.11 37.16
CA ARG A 448 9.84 4.67 37.23
C ARG A 448 11.10 3.83 37.11
N THR A 449 11.95 4.09 36.12
CA THR A 449 13.21 3.37 35.90
C THR A 449 14.10 3.44 37.14
N ARG A 450 14.27 4.64 37.71
CA ARG A 450 15.11 4.84 38.90
C ARG A 450 14.51 4.16 40.13
N LEU A 451 13.21 4.27 40.34
CA LEU A 451 12.54 3.62 41.46
C LEU A 451 12.66 2.10 41.37
N ALA A 452 12.44 1.52 40.19
CA ALA A 452 12.62 0.08 39.96
C ALA A 452 14.09 -0.37 40.19
N ALA A 453 15.07 0.45 39.79
CA ALA A 453 16.47 0.18 40.09
C ALA A 453 16.78 0.24 41.59
N MET A 454 16.17 1.17 42.32
CA MET A 454 16.25 1.22 43.79
C MET A 454 15.62 -0.01 44.43
N GLU A 455 14.43 -0.43 43.98
CA GLU A 455 13.75 -1.65 44.46
C GLU A 455 14.63 -2.88 44.27
N LYS A 456 15.22 -3.04 43.08
CA LYS A 456 16.15 -4.12 42.78
C LYS A 456 17.38 -4.08 43.69
N SER A 457 17.98 -2.90 43.87
CA SER A 457 19.15 -2.71 44.74
C SER A 457 18.86 -3.01 46.21
N ALA A 458 17.65 -2.70 46.69
CA ALA A 458 17.19 -3.02 48.04
C ALA A 458 16.96 -4.53 48.19
N GLN A 459 16.33 -5.17 47.20
CA GLN A 459 16.10 -6.62 47.18
C GLN A 459 17.40 -7.42 47.16
N GLU A 460 18.42 -6.99 46.40
CA GLU A 460 19.76 -7.59 46.40
C GLU A 460 20.42 -7.55 47.78
N LYS A 461 20.07 -6.56 48.61
CA LYS A 461 20.51 -6.41 50.00
C LYS A 461 19.57 -7.11 51.00
N GLY A 462 18.57 -7.84 50.52
CA GLY A 462 17.59 -8.56 51.33
C GLY A 462 16.62 -7.67 52.11
N ARG A 463 16.41 -6.43 51.65
CA ARG A 463 15.54 -5.42 52.30
C ARG A 463 14.47 -4.90 51.33
N SER A 464 13.39 -4.36 51.87
CA SER A 464 12.42 -3.56 51.13
C SER A 464 12.81 -2.07 51.18
N LEU A 465 12.33 -1.26 50.22
CA LEU A 465 12.47 0.20 50.29
C LEU A 465 11.85 0.80 51.57
N ASN A 466 10.81 0.17 52.11
CA ASN A 466 10.17 0.61 53.36
C ASN A 466 11.07 0.44 54.60
N ASP A 467 12.15 -0.33 54.49
CA ASP A 467 13.09 -0.56 55.60
C ASP A 467 14.19 0.52 55.67
N TYR A 468 14.20 1.46 54.72
CA TYR A 468 15.16 2.56 54.65
C TYR A 468 14.56 3.87 55.16
N ASP A 469 15.38 4.71 55.78
CA ASP A 469 15.03 6.10 56.05
C ASP A 469 15.22 6.96 54.79
N LEU A 470 14.77 8.22 54.85
CA LEU A 470 14.81 9.12 53.70
C LEU A 470 16.24 9.35 53.19
N ASP A 471 17.21 9.49 54.10
CA ASP A 471 18.61 9.71 53.75
C ASP A 471 19.17 8.51 52.97
N ALA A 472 18.88 7.27 53.41
CA ALA A 472 19.33 6.08 52.70
C ALA A 472 18.54 5.83 51.40
N LEU A 473 17.27 6.24 51.31
CA LEU A 473 16.52 6.25 50.05
C LEU A 473 17.11 7.26 49.05
N GLU A 474 17.55 8.42 49.51
CA GLU A 474 18.22 9.42 48.68
C GLU A 474 19.58 8.91 48.16
N GLU A 475 20.35 8.19 48.99
CA GLU A 475 21.58 7.51 48.54
C GLU A 475 21.32 6.48 47.43
N LEU A 476 20.27 5.65 47.59
CA LEU A 476 19.86 4.68 46.57
C LEU A 476 19.40 5.38 45.29
N TRP A 477 18.70 6.50 45.40
CA TRP A 477 18.27 7.30 44.25
C TRP A 477 19.45 7.92 43.49
N VAL A 478 20.45 8.45 44.21
CA VAL A 478 21.68 8.98 43.59
C VAL A 478 22.44 7.87 42.85
N GLN A 479 22.54 6.68 43.45
CA GLN A 479 23.16 5.51 42.81
C GLN A 479 22.40 5.09 41.54
N ALA A 480 21.07 4.99 41.60
CA ALA A 480 20.24 4.67 40.44
C ALA A 480 20.41 5.72 39.32
N LYS A 481 20.48 7.02 39.69
CA LYS A 481 20.73 8.10 38.74
C LYS A 481 22.10 7.99 38.07
N GLU A 482 23.14 7.58 38.78
CA GLU A 482 24.47 7.38 38.19
C GLU A 482 24.54 6.17 37.26
N GLN A 483 23.84 5.08 37.60
CA GLN A 483 23.78 3.87 36.77
C GLN A 483 23.07 4.09 35.43
N HIS A 484 22.05 4.98 35.39
CA HIS A 484 21.23 5.22 34.22
C HIS A 484 21.58 6.49 33.42
N LYS A 485 22.65 7.21 33.76
CA LYS A 485 23.09 8.45 33.10
C LYS A 485 23.39 8.35 31.60
N GLY A 486 23.59 7.13 31.06
CA GLY A 486 23.89 6.89 29.64
C GLY A 486 22.75 6.25 28.84
N VAL A 487 21.62 5.95 29.49
CA VAL A 487 20.41 5.35 28.88
C VAL A 487 19.24 6.35 28.83
N GLU A 488 19.29 7.39 29.69
CA GLU A 488 18.40 8.57 29.66
C GLU A 488 18.85 9.61 28.62
#